data_AF-A0A125PVP0-F1
#
_entry.id   AF-A0A125PVP0-F1
#
_cell.length_a   1.000
_cell.length_b   1.000
_cell.length_c   1.000
_cell.angle_alpha   90.00
_cell.angle_beta   90.00
_cell.angle_gamma   90.00
#
_symmetry.space_group_name_H-M   'P 1'
#
loop_
_entity.id
_entity.type
_entity.pdbx_description
1 polymer ?
#
loop_
_entity_poly.entity_id
_entity_poly.type
_entity_poly.pdbx_seq_one_letter_code
_entity_poly.pdbx_strand_id
1 'polypeptide(L)'
;MKRPIFPAMLLALLPLAGFAASQRDDYAQQWPLTLQDPAAGAYRVQLDDAVYRSAHLASLGDVEVFNAAGDPLPAALFAAEHAETTPRRQPLPWFPLPAVAGGGADDLELISERDTDGSVRRIRTRIASSATASAEAGWLIDASALREPLRALSLQWAADAQPRQARYRVEASDDLRDWELLVPEATLVDLANQGKRLQQLRIGIDRQVRYLRLLPLSPPPLPTLTGVEAELAPAPAAADWHWQQLDALHADPAQHSFDFAAPGRYPVAQLDIALPGNSAIEWRVQSRDSAEAPWQDRAGPWVAYQVGAGASRSPPQALARPVRD
;
A
#
# COMPACT_ATOMS: atom_id res chain seq x y z
N MET A 1 -30.55 -47.63 -56.62
CA MET A 1 -29.65 -48.39 -55.73
C MET A 1 -28.21 -48.01 -56.03
N LYS A 2 -27.55 -47.28 -55.13
CA LYS A 2 -26.09 -47.27 -54.88
C LYS A 2 -25.83 -46.36 -53.67
N ARG A 3 -25.18 -46.93 -52.65
CA ARG A 3 -24.96 -46.39 -51.30
C ARG A 3 -23.70 -45.47 -51.25
N PRO A 4 -23.56 -44.64 -50.21
CA PRO A 4 -22.71 -43.45 -50.18
C PRO A 4 -21.26 -43.74 -49.76
N ILE A 5 -20.35 -42.82 -50.07
CA ILE A 5 -18.98 -42.77 -49.52
C ILE A 5 -18.87 -41.46 -48.73
N PHE A 6 -18.83 -41.57 -47.40
CA PHE A 6 -18.44 -40.46 -46.53
C PHE A 6 -16.91 -40.41 -46.48
N PRO A 7 -16.26 -39.27 -46.71
CA PRO A 7 -14.83 -39.15 -46.47
C PRO A 7 -14.57 -39.17 -44.96
N ALA A 8 -13.70 -40.08 -44.54
CA ALA A 8 -13.18 -40.16 -43.19
C ALA A 8 -12.45 -38.84 -42.86
N MET A 9 -12.99 -38.10 -41.89
CA MET A 9 -12.34 -36.94 -41.30
C MET A 9 -11.22 -37.45 -40.39
N LEU A 10 -9.98 -37.36 -40.87
CA LEU A 10 -8.78 -37.68 -40.12
C LEU A 10 -8.62 -36.63 -39.00
N LEU A 11 -8.97 -37.00 -37.77
CA LEU A 11 -8.72 -36.20 -36.58
C LEU A 11 -7.20 -36.17 -36.35
N ALA A 12 -6.54 -35.06 -36.69
CA ALA A 12 -5.15 -34.85 -36.34
C ALA A 12 -5.03 -34.72 -34.82
N LEU A 13 -4.50 -35.75 -34.16
CA LEU A 13 -3.98 -35.62 -32.79
C LEU A 13 -2.80 -34.65 -32.84
N LEU A 14 -3.04 -33.41 -32.44
CA LEU A 14 -1.97 -32.52 -31.98
C LEU A 14 -1.35 -33.16 -30.73
N PRO A 15 -0.03 -33.40 -30.69
CA PRO A 15 0.61 -33.80 -29.46
C PRO A 15 0.48 -32.63 -28.49
N LEU A 16 -0.24 -32.84 -27.38
CA LEU A 16 -0.03 -32.01 -26.20
C LEU A 16 1.43 -32.22 -25.82
N ALA A 17 2.29 -31.26 -26.15
CA ALA A 17 3.55 -31.11 -25.45
C ALA A 17 3.18 -30.86 -23.99
N GLY A 18 3.22 -31.91 -23.18
CA GLY A 18 3.09 -31.77 -21.74
C GLY A 18 4.20 -30.84 -21.29
N PHE A 19 3.84 -29.70 -20.70
CA PHE A 19 4.77 -29.03 -19.80
C PHE A 19 5.07 -30.08 -18.72
N ALA A 20 6.26 -30.67 -18.77
CA ALA A 20 6.76 -31.41 -17.63
C ALA A 20 6.70 -30.42 -16.46
N ALA A 21 5.94 -30.74 -15.43
CA ALA A 21 5.98 -29.96 -14.20
C ALA A 21 7.44 -29.95 -13.75
N SER A 22 7.98 -28.75 -13.53
CA SER A 22 9.30 -28.57 -12.95
C SER A 22 9.38 -29.39 -11.67
N GLN A 23 10.47 -30.15 -11.50
CA GLN A 23 10.70 -30.88 -10.28
C GLN A 23 11.66 -30.09 -9.41
N ARG A 24 11.42 -30.11 -8.09
CA ARG A 24 12.28 -29.41 -7.14
C ARG A 24 13.76 -29.75 -7.31
N ASP A 25 14.07 -31.00 -7.65
CA ASP A 25 15.44 -31.50 -7.80
C ASP A 25 16.11 -31.07 -9.12
N ASP A 26 15.38 -30.43 -10.04
CA ASP A 26 15.94 -29.82 -11.26
C ASP A 26 16.70 -28.51 -10.96
N TYR A 27 16.49 -27.92 -9.77
CA TYR A 27 17.06 -26.63 -9.38
C TYR A 27 18.40 -26.80 -8.66
N ALA A 28 19.38 -25.97 -9.04
CA ALA A 28 20.74 -26.04 -8.52
C ALA A 28 20.89 -25.64 -7.04
N GLN A 29 19.94 -24.87 -6.51
CA GLN A 29 19.91 -24.37 -5.14
C GLN A 29 18.48 -24.40 -4.60
N GLN A 30 18.34 -24.66 -3.30
CA GLN A 30 17.04 -24.70 -2.62
C GLN A 30 17.16 -23.97 -1.28
N TRP A 31 16.21 -23.09 -0.99
CA TRP A 31 16.14 -22.35 0.27
C TRP A 31 14.89 -22.77 1.04
N PRO A 32 15.02 -23.43 2.21
CA PRO A 32 13.85 -23.83 2.99
C PRO A 32 13.13 -22.60 3.55
N LEU A 33 11.81 -22.56 3.38
CA LEU A 33 10.96 -21.47 3.88
C LEU A 33 10.41 -21.82 5.26
N THR A 34 10.59 -20.92 6.22
CA THR A 34 9.95 -21.02 7.54
C THR A 34 8.71 -20.14 7.56
N LEU A 35 7.53 -20.76 7.67
CA LEU A 35 6.26 -20.05 7.71
C LEU A 35 6.03 -19.46 9.11
N GLN A 36 5.66 -18.18 9.18
CA GLN A 36 5.29 -17.54 10.45
C GLN A 36 3.96 -18.06 10.99
N ASP A 37 2.99 -18.28 10.10
CA ASP A 37 1.68 -18.87 10.40
C ASP A 37 1.35 -19.99 9.40
N PRO A 38 1.44 -21.28 9.80
CA PRO A 38 1.10 -22.41 8.94
C PRO A 38 -0.36 -22.44 8.46
N ALA A 39 -1.27 -21.69 9.11
CA ALA A 39 -2.68 -21.63 8.72
C ALA A 39 -3.01 -20.47 7.76
N ALA A 40 -2.03 -19.63 7.41
CA ALA A 40 -2.24 -18.52 6.49
C ALA A 40 -2.57 -19.02 5.07
N GLY A 41 -3.51 -18.35 4.38
CA GLY A 41 -3.90 -18.70 3.01
C GLY A 41 -2.97 -18.17 1.92
N ALA A 42 -2.04 -17.28 2.27
CA ALA A 42 -1.06 -16.71 1.37
C ALA A 42 0.20 -16.30 2.14
N TYR A 43 1.34 -16.35 1.47
CA TYR A 43 2.64 -16.05 2.06
C TYR A 43 3.40 -15.03 1.22
N ARG A 44 4.20 -14.20 1.89
CA ARG A 44 5.15 -13.32 1.25
C ARG A 44 6.55 -13.70 1.72
N VAL A 45 7.45 -13.89 0.76
CA VAL A 45 8.86 -14.22 1.01
C VAL A 45 9.70 -13.08 0.45
N GLN A 46 10.64 -12.59 1.25
CA GLN A 46 11.65 -11.64 0.77
C GLN A 46 12.73 -12.44 0.04
N LEU A 47 13.00 -12.08 -1.21
CA LEU A 47 14.16 -12.62 -1.94
C LEU A 47 15.41 -11.93 -1.42
N ASP A 48 16.34 -12.73 -0.91
CA ASP A 48 17.60 -12.25 -0.38
C ASP A 48 18.71 -12.27 -1.44
N ASP A 49 19.88 -11.82 -1.00
CA ASP A 49 21.09 -11.78 -1.79
C ASP A 49 21.50 -13.16 -2.36
N ALA A 50 21.31 -14.25 -1.63
CA ALA A 50 21.70 -15.59 -2.09
C ALA A 50 20.84 -16.04 -3.28
N VAL A 51 19.54 -15.71 -3.26
CA VAL A 51 18.64 -15.98 -4.40
C VAL A 51 19.09 -15.17 -5.63
N TYR A 52 19.34 -13.86 -5.48
CA TYR A 52 19.73 -13.01 -6.61
C TYR A 52 21.09 -13.40 -7.22
N ARG A 53 22.06 -13.84 -6.42
CA ARG A 53 23.34 -14.36 -6.92
C ARG A 53 23.21 -15.66 -7.71
N SER A 54 22.24 -16.49 -7.34
CA SER A 54 22.05 -17.82 -7.93
C SER A 54 21.16 -17.80 -9.17
N ALA A 55 20.33 -16.78 -9.33
CA ALA A 55 19.46 -16.63 -10.49
C ALA A 55 20.27 -16.33 -11.76
N HIS A 56 19.84 -16.90 -12.87
CA HIS A 56 20.41 -16.74 -14.20
C HIS A 56 19.58 -15.84 -15.10
N LEU A 57 18.25 -15.84 -14.95
CA LEU A 57 17.37 -15.03 -15.80
C LEU A 57 17.07 -13.67 -15.15
N ALA A 58 17.16 -12.59 -15.95
CA ALA A 58 16.77 -11.25 -15.50
C ALA A 58 15.27 -11.15 -15.11
N SER A 59 14.42 -12.06 -15.60
CA SER A 59 13.02 -12.17 -15.20
C SER A 59 12.81 -12.90 -13.87
N LEU A 60 13.84 -13.59 -13.36
CA LEU A 60 13.77 -14.56 -12.26
C LEU A 60 12.78 -15.70 -12.53
N GLY A 61 12.54 -16.03 -13.81
CA GLY A 61 11.67 -17.15 -14.20
C GLY A 61 12.25 -18.52 -13.85
N ASP A 62 13.51 -18.56 -13.43
CA ASP A 62 14.25 -19.70 -12.90
C ASP A 62 14.25 -19.75 -11.36
N VAL A 63 13.41 -18.93 -10.71
CA VAL A 63 13.13 -19.00 -9.27
C VAL A 63 11.69 -19.47 -9.08
N GLU A 64 11.52 -20.63 -8.47
CA GLU A 64 10.22 -21.25 -8.27
C GLU A 64 10.00 -21.68 -6.80
N VAL A 65 8.75 -21.66 -6.36
CA VAL A 65 8.36 -22.04 -4.98
C VAL A 65 7.72 -23.41 -5.01
N PHE A 66 8.18 -24.31 -4.14
CA PHE A 66 7.64 -25.65 -4.02
C PHE A 66 7.00 -25.87 -2.65
N ASN A 67 5.87 -26.59 -2.60
CA ASN A 67 5.28 -27.07 -1.35
C ASN A 67 6.15 -28.20 -0.76
N ALA A 68 5.85 -28.66 0.46
CA ALA A 68 6.61 -29.75 1.10
C ALA A 68 6.63 -31.07 0.32
N ALA A 69 5.57 -31.37 -0.44
CA ALA A 69 5.45 -32.56 -1.29
C ALA A 69 6.29 -32.48 -2.58
N GLY A 70 6.85 -31.31 -2.89
CA GLY A 70 7.65 -31.09 -4.10
C GLY A 70 6.85 -30.57 -5.29
N ASP A 71 5.58 -30.21 -5.11
CA ASP A 71 4.79 -29.61 -6.18
C ASP A 71 5.05 -28.11 -6.28
N PRO A 72 5.14 -27.55 -7.49
CA PRO A 72 5.26 -26.11 -7.69
C PRO A 72 4.00 -25.37 -7.22
N LEU A 73 4.19 -24.20 -6.61
CA LEU A 73 3.14 -23.33 -6.11
C LEU A 73 3.02 -22.06 -6.94
N PRO A 74 1.79 -21.56 -7.20
CA PRO A 74 1.59 -20.25 -7.82
C PRO A 74 2.25 -19.15 -6.99
N ALA A 75 3.16 -18.41 -7.61
CA ALA A 75 3.86 -17.29 -6.99
C ALA A 75 3.91 -16.10 -7.95
N ALA A 76 4.03 -14.90 -7.38
CA ALA A 76 4.21 -13.66 -8.13
C ALA A 76 5.30 -12.82 -7.48
N LEU A 77 6.10 -12.14 -8.32
CA LEU A 77 7.16 -11.25 -7.88
C LEU A 77 6.60 -9.84 -7.68
N PHE A 78 6.94 -9.23 -6.55
CA PHE A 78 6.55 -7.86 -6.21
C PHE A 78 7.80 -6.99 -6.04
N ALA A 79 7.76 -5.76 -6.54
CA ALA A 79 8.81 -4.79 -6.23
C ALA A 79 8.84 -4.48 -4.73
N ALA A 80 10.03 -4.24 -4.18
CA ALA A 80 10.22 -3.92 -2.76
C ALA A 80 9.39 -2.71 -2.31
N GLU A 81 9.15 -1.76 -3.23
CA GLU A 81 8.38 -0.52 -3.05
C GLU A 81 6.89 -0.76 -2.78
N HIS A 82 6.35 -1.91 -3.21
CA HIS A 82 4.96 -2.30 -2.94
C HIS A 82 4.78 -2.88 -1.51
N ALA A 83 5.51 -2.35 -0.54
CA ALA A 83 5.44 -2.81 0.84
C ALA A 83 4.50 -1.92 1.67
N GLU A 84 3.52 -2.59 2.28
CA GLU A 84 2.43 -2.08 3.12
C GLU A 84 1.20 -1.58 2.34
N THR A 85 0.27 -2.52 2.12
CA THR A 85 -1.12 -2.18 1.75
C THR A 85 -1.97 -1.85 2.98
N THR A 86 -1.47 -2.14 4.18
CA THR A 86 -2.20 -1.97 5.43
C THR A 86 -2.35 -0.48 5.73
N PRO A 87 -3.59 0.05 5.78
CA PRO A 87 -3.80 1.44 6.17
C PRO A 87 -3.25 1.67 7.56
N ARG A 88 -2.57 2.80 7.77
CA ARG A 88 -2.21 3.23 9.12
C ARG A 88 -3.50 3.64 9.83
N ARG A 89 -3.65 3.23 11.09
CA ARG A 89 -4.78 3.63 11.94
C ARG A 89 -4.33 4.56 13.04
N GLN A 90 -5.04 5.66 13.22
CA GLN A 90 -4.77 6.64 14.27
C GLN A 90 -6.06 6.98 15.02
N PRO A 91 -6.12 6.80 16.35
CA PRO A 91 -7.29 7.21 17.14
C PRO A 91 -7.59 8.70 17.00
N LEU A 92 -8.86 9.05 16.87
CA LEU A 92 -9.34 10.42 16.82
C LEU A 92 -10.16 10.78 18.07
N PRO A 93 -10.02 11.99 18.62
CA PRO A 93 -10.96 12.50 19.60
C PRO A 93 -12.37 12.62 18.99
N TRP A 94 -13.38 12.26 19.77
CA TRP A 94 -14.78 12.35 19.36
C TRP A 94 -15.66 12.73 20.54
N PHE A 95 -16.79 13.36 20.25
CA PHE A 95 -17.69 13.94 21.25
C PHE A 95 -19.15 13.71 20.85
N PRO A 96 -20.02 13.30 21.79
CA PRO A 96 -21.45 13.17 21.51
C PRO A 96 -22.08 14.54 21.26
N LEU A 97 -23.00 14.60 20.29
CA LEU A 97 -23.81 15.78 20.00
C LEU A 97 -25.19 15.65 20.66
N PRO A 98 -25.70 16.72 21.28
CA PRO A 98 -27.04 16.71 21.88
C PRO A 98 -28.13 16.68 20.81
N ALA A 99 -29.25 16.03 21.10
CA ALA A 99 -30.44 16.13 20.26
C ALA A 99 -31.04 17.53 20.27
N VAL A 100 -31.27 18.07 19.07
CA VAL A 100 -32.09 19.27 18.86
C VAL A 100 -33.52 18.82 18.60
N ALA A 101 -34.45 19.23 19.45
CA ALA A 101 -35.87 18.97 19.23
C ALA A 101 -36.41 19.99 18.22
N GLY A 102 -36.91 19.52 17.08
CA GLY A 102 -37.76 20.32 16.19
C GLY A 102 -37.09 21.26 15.18
N GLY A 103 -35.77 21.19 14.99
CA GLY A 103 -35.03 21.93 13.96
C GLY A 103 -33.95 21.06 13.32
N GLY A 104 -33.66 21.30 12.02
CA GLY A 104 -32.55 20.63 11.34
C GLY A 104 -31.22 20.89 12.06
N ALA A 105 -30.24 20.01 11.89
CA ALA A 105 -28.92 20.14 12.53
C ALA A 105 -28.17 21.44 12.18
N ASP A 106 -28.66 22.21 11.20
CA ASP A 106 -28.19 23.55 10.84
C ASP A 106 -28.35 24.59 11.96
N ASP A 107 -29.25 24.35 12.94
CA ASP A 107 -29.46 25.27 14.09
C ASP A 107 -28.49 25.00 15.27
N LEU A 108 -27.55 24.05 15.11
CA LEU A 108 -26.51 23.79 16.10
C LEU A 108 -25.41 24.86 16.02
N GLU A 109 -25.63 26.01 16.68
CA GLU A 109 -24.55 26.96 16.96
C GLU A 109 -23.60 26.34 17.99
N LEU A 110 -22.51 25.74 17.49
CA LEU A 110 -21.46 25.10 18.27
C LEU A 110 -20.44 26.15 18.71
N ILE A 111 -20.52 26.57 19.97
CA ILE A 111 -19.48 27.37 20.60
C ILE A 111 -18.43 26.41 21.12
N SER A 112 -17.45 26.09 20.28
CA SER A 112 -16.28 25.32 20.67
C SER A 112 -15.19 26.23 21.22
N GLU A 113 -14.68 25.94 22.42
CA GLU A 113 -13.37 26.47 22.84
C GLU A 113 -12.27 25.62 22.17
N ARG A 114 -11.36 26.28 21.44
CA ARG A 114 -10.19 25.64 20.82
C ARG A 114 -8.95 25.92 21.65
N ASP A 115 -8.01 24.97 21.65
CA ASP A 115 -6.66 25.26 22.12
C ASP A 115 -5.88 26.05 21.05
N THR A 116 -4.68 26.49 21.41
CA THR A 116 -3.78 27.25 20.53
C THR A 116 -3.31 26.46 19.30
N ASP A 117 -3.35 25.12 19.36
CA ASP A 117 -3.05 24.21 18.25
C ASP A 117 -4.27 23.92 17.35
N GLY A 118 -5.46 24.41 17.72
CA GLY A 118 -6.71 24.23 16.99
C GLY A 118 -7.56 23.04 17.41
N SER A 119 -7.15 22.21 18.37
CA SER A 119 -7.95 21.07 18.84
C SER A 119 -9.22 21.53 19.59
N VAL A 120 -10.26 20.69 19.60
CA VAL A 120 -11.50 20.96 20.35
C VAL A 120 -11.30 20.66 21.83
N ARG A 121 -11.38 21.69 22.68
CA ARG A 121 -11.30 21.56 24.15
C ARG A 121 -12.67 21.32 24.78
N ARG A 122 -13.68 22.08 24.33
CA ARG A 122 -15.02 22.05 24.92
C ARG A 122 -16.07 22.42 23.90
N ILE A 123 -17.19 21.69 23.90
CA ILE A 123 -18.37 21.98 23.09
C ILE A 123 -19.45 22.58 23.97
N ARG A 124 -19.99 23.74 23.58
CA ARG A 124 -21.25 24.28 24.10
C ARG A 124 -22.21 24.47 22.93
N THR A 125 -23.41 23.90 23.01
CA THR A 125 -24.48 24.14 22.05
C THR A 125 -25.44 25.17 22.62
N ARG A 126 -25.71 26.26 21.89
CA ARG A 126 -26.77 27.19 22.27
C ARG A 126 -28.09 26.62 21.77
N ILE A 127 -28.85 25.96 22.67
CA ILE A 127 -30.15 25.39 22.32
C ILE A 127 -31.21 26.48 22.43
N ALA A 128 -31.93 26.77 21.34
CA ALA A 128 -33.16 27.55 21.38
C ALA A 128 -34.31 26.68 21.92
N SER A 129 -34.57 26.77 23.22
CA SER A 129 -35.80 26.33 23.93
C SER A 129 -36.07 24.81 24.07
N SER A 130 -36.14 24.36 25.33
CA SER A 130 -36.66 23.10 25.89
C SER A 130 -36.58 21.81 25.04
N ALA A 131 -35.51 21.03 25.22
CA ALA A 131 -35.48 19.61 24.87
C ALA A 131 -35.41 18.76 26.15
N THR A 132 -36.37 17.85 26.30
CA THR A 132 -36.34 16.74 27.27
C THR A 132 -35.19 15.79 26.93
N ALA A 133 -34.58 15.22 27.97
CA ALA A 133 -33.26 14.60 27.94
C ALA A 133 -33.09 13.32 27.07
N SER A 134 -31.85 13.18 26.57
CA SER A 134 -31.05 11.93 26.46
C SER A 134 -31.02 11.09 25.17
N ALA A 135 -31.43 11.61 24.01
CA ALA A 135 -31.04 10.96 22.75
C ALA A 135 -29.73 11.59 22.22
N GLU A 136 -28.68 10.78 22.03
CA GLU A 136 -27.51 11.20 21.26
C GLU A 136 -27.94 11.43 19.81
N ALA A 137 -27.75 12.64 19.28
CA ALA A 137 -28.13 12.98 17.91
C ALA A 137 -26.96 12.93 16.92
N GLY A 138 -25.89 12.23 17.29
CA GLY A 138 -24.71 12.08 16.46
C GLY A 138 -23.42 12.35 17.22
N TRP A 139 -22.34 12.47 16.46
CA TRP A 139 -21.00 12.66 17.01
C TRP A 139 -20.24 13.72 16.22
N LEU A 140 -19.45 14.52 16.93
CA LEU A 140 -18.39 15.35 16.37
C LEU A 140 -17.07 14.57 16.47
N ILE A 141 -16.29 14.57 15.41
CA ILE A 141 -14.96 13.95 15.34
C ILE A 141 -13.95 15.06 15.04
N ASP A 142 -12.90 15.13 15.84
CA ASP A 142 -11.80 16.08 15.67
C ASP A 142 -10.66 15.40 14.91
N ALA A 143 -10.47 15.81 13.66
CA ALA A 143 -9.39 15.37 12.79
C ALA A 143 -8.33 16.48 12.61
N SER A 144 -8.40 17.57 13.37
CA SER A 144 -7.59 18.78 13.16
C SER A 144 -6.09 18.56 13.34
N ALA A 145 -5.69 17.53 14.08
CA ALA A 145 -4.30 17.13 14.26
C ALA A 145 -3.72 16.38 13.05
N LEU A 146 -4.56 15.88 12.12
CA LEU A 146 -4.11 15.20 10.91
C LEU A 146 -3.55 16.19 9.90
N ARG A 147 -2.35 15.92 9.41
CA ARG A 147 -1.65 16.75 8.41
C ARG A 147 -1.71 16.17 6.99
N GLU A 148 -2.50 15.12 6.82
CA GLU A 148 -2.62 14.37 5.58
C GLU A 148 -4.09 13.99 5.34
N PRO A 149 -4.48 13.62 4.10
CA PRO A 149 -5.83 13.21 3.79
C PRO A 149 -6.26 11.94 4.54
N LEU A 150 -7.48 11.98 5.06
CA LEU A 150 -8.15 10.83 5.65
C LEU A 150 -8.70 9.96 4.52
N ARG A 151 -8.37 8.66 4.48
CA ARG A 151 -9.01 7.72 3.54
C ARG A 151 -10.39 7.33 4.02
N ALA A 152 -10.52 6.99 5.30
CA ALA A 152 -11.78 6.62 5.91
C ALA A 152 -11.81 6.83 7.42
N LEU A 153 -13.01 6.89 7.98
CA LEU A 153 -13.25 6.68 9.40
C LEU A 153 -13.57 5.21 9.64
N SER A 154 -12.92 4.61 10.63
CA SER A 154 -13.27 3.32 11.21
C SER A 154 -13.89 3.53 12.59
N LEU A 155 -15.13 3.09 12.77
CA LEU A 155 -15.90 3.25 14.01
C LEU A 155 -15.89 1.94 14.81
N GLN A 156 -15.95 2.09 16.12
CA GLN A 156 -16.00 0.96 17.04
C GLN A 156 -17.29 1.06 17.85
N TRP A 157 -18.20 0.11 17.66
CA TRP A 157 -19.41 0.00 18.48
C TRP A 157 -19.16 -0.91 19.68
N ALA A 158 -19.85 -0.63 20.78
CA ALA A 158 -19.90 -1.55 21.92
C ALA A 158 -20.40 -2.92 21.44
N ALA A 159 -19.71 -3.98 21.87
CA ALA A 159 -20.09 -5.34 21.50
C ALA A 159 -21.51 -5.65 22.00
N ASP A 160 -22.34 -6.19 21.12
CA ASP A 160 -23.69 -6.64 21.44
C ASP A 160 -23.99 -7.94 20.69
N ALA A 161 -24.84 -8.78 21.27
CA ALA A 161 -25.37 -9.98 20.65
C ALA A 161 -26.46 -9.69 19.63
N GLN A 162 -27.13 -8.52 19.70
CA GLN A 162 -28.16 -8.14 18.74
C GLN A 162 -27.55 -7.58 17.45
N PRO A 163 -28.08 -7.94 16.26
CA PRO A 163 -27.66 -7.34 15.00
C PRO A 163 -28.00 -5.84 14.99
N ARG A 164 -27.04 -5.01 14.61
CA ARG A 164 -27.19 -3.56 14.55
C ARG A 164 -26.91 -3.05 13.14
N GLN A 165 -27.75 -2.11 12.69
CA GLN A 165 -27.55 -1.34 11.48
C GLN A 165 -27.91 0.11 11.78
N ALA A 166 -27.07 1.03 11.33
CA ALA A 166 -27.33 2.46 11.45
C ALA A 166 -26.85 3.20 10.21
N ARG A 167 -27.64 4.18 9.79
CA ARG A 167 -27.34 5.07 8.67
C ARG A 167 -27.01 6.45 9.21
N TYR A 168 -25.96 7.06 8.68
CA TYR A 168 -25.51 8.41 9.02
C TYR A 168 -25.34 9.25 7.77
N ARG A 169 -25.58 10.55 7.87
CA ARG A 169 -24.96 11.52 6.96
C ARG A 169 -23.67 12.04 7.61
N VAL A 170 -22.70 12.41 6.77
CA VAL A 170 -21.43 12.98 7.21
C VAL A 170 -21.27 14.38 6.65
N GLU A 171 -20.99 15.32 7.53
CA GLU A 171 -20.68 16.71 7.19
C GLU A 171 -19.26 17.03 7.64
N ALA A 172 -18.58 17.92 6.92
CA ALA A 172 -17.22 18.37 7.22
C ALA A 172 -17.18 19.88 7.47
N SER A 173 -16.21 20.33 8.27
CA SER A 173 -15.97 21.74 8.53
C SER A 173 -14.49 22.00 8.81
N ASP A 174 -14.03 23.20 8.48
CA ASP A 174 -12.69 23.69 8.82
C ASP A 174 -12.69 24.60 10.07
N ASP A 175 -13.85 25.10 10.48
CA ASP A 175 -13.96 26.13 11.52
C ASP A 175 -15.03 25.86 12.60
N LEU A 176 -15.74 24.72 12.47
CA LEU A 176 -16.87 24.25 13.28
C LEU A 176 -18.19 25.00 13.11
N ARG A 177 -18.25 25.95 12.17
CA ARG A 177 -19.41 26.83 11.92
C ARG A 177 -20.00 26.56 10.55
N ASP A 178 -19.16 26.55 9.52
CA ASP A 178 -19.58 26.30 8.16
C ASP A 178 -19.44 24.81 7.87
N TRP A 179 -20.57 24.14 7.61
CA TRP A 179 -20.64 22.70 7.39
C TRP A 179 -20.98 22.39 5.93
N GLU A 180 -20.17 21.53 5.33
CA GLU A 180 -20.36 21.01 3.99
C GLU A 180 -20.82 19.55 4.07
N LEU A 181 -21.87 19.18 3.32
CA LEU A 181 -22.26 17.78 3.20
C LEU A 181 -21.19 17.00 2.43
N LEU A 182 -20.59 16.01 3.08
CA LEU A 182 -19.52 15.19 2.49
C LEU A 182 -20.04 13.83 2.04
N VAL A 183 -20.78 13.13 2.89
CA VAL A 183 -21.37 11.82 2.57
C VAL A 183 -22.87 11.89 2.86
N PRO A 184 -23.74 11.85 1.83
CA PRO A 184 -25.20 11.94 2.02
C PRO A 184 -25.75 10.80 2.88
N GLU A 185 -25.24 9.58 2.70
CA GLU A 185 -25.62 8.41 3.49
C GLU A 185 -24.45 7.42 3.57
N ALA A 186 -24.11 7.01 4.79
CA ALA A 186 -23.18 5.93 5.10
C ALA A 186 -23.90 4.88 5.94
N THR A 187 -23.94 3.65 5.47
CA THR A 187 -24.55 2.52 6.18
C THR A 187 -23.47 1.73 6.92
N LEU A 188 -23.64 1.61 8.23
CA LEU A 188 -22.80 0.83 9.12
C LEU A 188 -23.57 -0.38 9.63
N VAL A 189 -22.93 -1.55 9.67
CA VAL A 189 -23.54 -2.82 10.10
C VAL A 189 -22.62 -3.62 11.02
N ASP A 190 -23.23 -4.27 12.01
CA ASP A 190 -22.62 -5.27 12.86
C ASP A 190 -23.63 -6.40 13.09
N LEU A 191 -23.44 -7.53 12.42
CA LEU A 191 -24.36 -8.66 12.42
C LEU A 191 -23.65 -9.88 12.99
N ALA A 192 -24.31 -10.61 13.89
CA ALA A 192 -23.84 -11.87 14.41
C ALA A 192 -24.89 -12.97 14.19
N ASN A 193 -24.47 -14.14 13.71
CA ASN A 193 -25.34 -15.30 13.55
C ASN A 193 -24.53 -16.60 13.67
N GLN A 194 -24.94 -17.52 14.56
CA GLN A 194 -24.34 -18.85 14.72
C GLN A 194 -22.81 -18.85 14.81
N GLY A 195 -22.24 -17.92 15.61
CA GLY A 195 -20.78 -17.81 15.79
C GLY A 195 -20.04 -17.12 14.63
N LYS A 196 -20.73 -16.72 13.56
CA LYS A 196 -20.18 -15.86 12.50
C LYS A 196 -20.55 -14.41 12.79
N ARG A 197 -19.65 -13.48 12.47
CA ARG A 197 -19.87 -12.04 12.60
C ARG A 197 -19.50 -11.32 11.31
N LEU A 198 -20.33 -10.39 10.88
CA LEU A 198 -20.08 -9.49 9.75
C LEU A 198 -20.09 -8.06 10.28
N GLN A 199 -18.96 -7.35 10.15
CA GLN A 199 -18.83 -5.96 10.55
C GLN A 199 -18.39 -5.10 9.36
N GLN A 200 -19.11 -4.00 9.14
CA GLN A 200 -18.74 -2.93 8.24
C GLN A 200 -19.01 -1.61 8.95
N LEU A 201 -18.03 -1.17 9.73
CA LEU A 201 -18.08 0.05 10.53
C LEU A 201 -17.15 1.12 9.94
N ARG A 202 -17.15 1.25 8.62
CA ARG A 202 -16.21 2.08 7.85
C ARG A 202 -16.94 3.09 6.99
N ILE A 203 -16.48 4.35 6.99
CA ILE A 203 -16.99 5.43 6.12
C ILE A 203 -15.83 6.00 5.30
N GLY A 204 -15.92 5.93 3.97
CA GLY A 204 -14.92 6.55 3.07
C GLY A 204 -15.01 8.08 3.09
N ILE A 205 -13.85 8.74 3.07
CA ILE A 205 -13.72 10.21 3.18
C ILE A 205 -12.85 10.77 2.05
N ASP A 206 -11.68 10.15 1.81
CA ASP A 206 -10.71 10.48 0.76
C ASP A 206 -10.39 11.99 0.60
N ARG A 207 -10.32 12.70 1.72
CA ARG A 207 -10.08 14.16 1.78
C ARG A 207 -9.40 14.54 3.08
N GLN A 208 -8.63 15.62 3.08
CA GLN A 208 -8.18 16.26 4.31
C GLN A 208 -9.31 17.14 4.87
N VAL A 209 -9.68 16.91 6.12
CA VAL A 209 -10.76 17.61 6.83
C VAL A 209 -10.34 17.84 8.28
N ARG A 210 -10.75 18.94 8.89
CA ARG A 210 -10.42 19.23 10.29
C ARG A 210 -11.48 18.71 11.26
N TYR A 211 -12.74 18.82 10.90
CA TYR A 211 -13.84 18.36 11.75
C TYR A 211 -14.90 17.63 10.94
N LEU A 212 -15.46 16.58 11.52
CA LEU A 212 -16.53 15.80 10.91
C LEU A 212 -17.71 15.68 11.87
N ARG A 213 -18.94 15.79 11.38
CA ARG A 213 -20.16 15.45 12.11
C ARG A 213 -20.80 14.23 11.48
N LEU A 214 -21.10 13.24 12.30
CA LEU A 214 -21.88 12.06 11.93
C LEU A 214 -23.27 12.22 12.52
N LEU A 215 -24.27 12.40 11.65
CA LEU A 215 -25.65 12.67 12.06
C LEU A 215 -26.53 11.49 11.65
N PRO A 216 -27.27 10.87 12.58
CA PRO A 216 -28.05 9.69 12.30
C PRO A 216 -29.23 10.01 11.38
N LEU A 217 -29.43 9.14 10.39
CA LEU A 217 -30.60 9.09 9.52
C LEU A 217 -31.55 7.94 9.91
N SER A 218 -31.14 7.13 10.90
CA SER A 218 -31.94 6.02 11.44
C SER A 218 -32.55 6.43 12.79
N PRO A 219 -33.78 5.99 13.11
CA PRO A 219 -34.37 6.27 14.41
C PRO A 219 -33.60 5.54 15.53
N PRO A 220 -33.60 6.09 16.77
CA PRO A 220 -33.02 5.40 17.92
C PRO A 220 -33.76 4.09 18.26
N PRO A 221 -33.13 3.16 19.00
CA PRO A 221 -31.83 3.29 19.65
C PRO A 221 -30.66 3.12 18.67
N LEU A 222 -29.67 4.01 18.77
CA LEU A 222 -28.43 3.92 17.99
C LEU A 222 -27.38 3.06 18.71
N PRO A 223 -26.43 2.48 17.98
CA PRO A 223 -25.27 1.81 18.58
C PRO A 223 -24.42 2.76 19.43
N THR A 224 -23.95 2.27 20.58
CA THR A 224 -23.03 3.02 21.43
C THR A 224 -21.64 3.06 20.79
N LEU A 225 -21.18 4.26 20.44
CA LEU A 225 -19.83 4.48 19.93
C LEU A 225 -18.82 4.36 21.08
N THR A 226 -17.73 3.64 20.86
CA THR A 226 -16.66 3.39 21.84
C THR A 226 -15.30 3.87 21.35
N GLY A 227 -15.15 4.09 20.05
CA GLY A 227 -13.91 4.55 19.44
C GLY A 227 -14.09 4.99 18.00
N VAL A 228 -13.19 5.87 17.57
CA VAL A 228 -13.08 6.34 16.19
C VAL A 228 -11.60 6.33 15.84
N GLU A 229 -11.27 5.73 14.71
CA GLU A 229 -9.92 5.75 14.14
C GLU A 229 -9.95 6.34 12.74
N ALA A 230 -8.95 7.14 12.44
CA ALA A 230 -8.61 7.54 11.09
C ALA A 230 -7.89 6.38 10.38
N GLU A 231 -8.36 6.00 9.20
CA GLU A 231 -7.58 5.23 8.23
C GLU A 231 -6.82 6.20 7.32
N LEU A 232 -5.50 6.17 7.39
CA LEU A 232 -4.60 6.97 6.58
C LEU A 232 -3.97 6.12 5.48
N ALA A 233 -3.28 6.76 4.55
CA ALA A 233 -2.43 6.03 3.64
C ALA A 233 -1.42 5.16 4.42
N PRO A 234 -1.10 3.95 3.92
CA PRO A 234 0.02 3.18 4.44
C PRO A 234 1.27 4.06 4.52
N ALA A 235 2.17 3.74 5.45
CA ALA A 235 3.45 4.42 5.45
C ALA A 235 4.09 4.21 4.06
N PRO A 236 4.69 5.25 3.46
CA PRO A 236 5.54 5.01 2.31
C PRO A 236 6.61 4.02 2.75
N ALA A 237 6.77 2.91 2.01
CA ALA A 237 7.83 1.97 2.27
C ALA A 237 9.17 2.72 2.22
N ALA A 238 9.86 2.81 3.35
CA ALA A 238 11.25 3.25 3.33
C ALA A 238 12.04 2.17 2.59
N ALA A 239 12.62 2.52 1.44
CA ALA A 239 13.44 1.60 0.68
C ALA A 239 14.67 1.20 1.52
N ASP A 240 14.76 -0.08 1.86
CA ASP A 240 15.94 -0.66 2.49
C ASP A 240 17.00 -0.94 1.41
N TRP A 241 17.90 0.02 1.20
CA TRP A 241 18.91 -0.05 0.14
C TRP A 241 20.04 -0.99 0.49
N HIS A 242 20.19 -2.05 -0.30
CA HIS A 242 21.33 -2.96 -0.20
C HIS A 242 22.34 -2.65 -1.31
N TRP A 243 23.40 -1.93 -0.97
CA TRP A 243 24.44 -1.51 -1.91
C TRP A 243 25.40 -2.65 -2.25
N GLN A 244 25.64 -2.86 -3.54
CA GLN A 244 26.72 -3.71 -4.05
C GLN A 244 27.86 -2.82 -4.52
N GLN A 245 29.05 -2.98 -3.93
CA GLN A 245 30.25 -2.31 -4.41
C GLN A 245 30.88 -3.15 -5.52
N LEU A 246 31.16 -2.52 -6.66
CA LEU A 246 31.74 -3.18 -7.83
C LEU A 246 33.10 -2.56 -8.13
N ASP A 247 34.06 -3.41 -8.47
CA ASP A 247 35.32 -3.00 -9.07
C ASP A 247 35.23 -3.12 -10.59
N ALA A 248 35.89 -2.20 -11.30
CA ALA A 248 35.93 -2.24 -12.76
C ALA A 248 36.70 -3.48 -13.22
N LEU A 249 36.08 -4.28 -14.10
CA LEU A 249 36.72 -5.43 -14.73
C LEU A 249 37.63 -4.99 -15.87
N HIS A 250 37.21 -3.96 -16.60
CA HIS A 250 37.94 -3.39 -17.71
C HIS A 250 37.75 -1.88 -17.74
N ALA A 251 38.78 -1.17 -18.21
CA ALA A 251 38.71 0.25 -18.51
C ALA A 251 39.22 0.45 -19.93
N ASP A 252 38.45 1.16 -20.75
CA ASP A 252 38.84 1.56 -22.11
C ASP A 252 39.15 3.06 -22.11
N PRO A 253 40.45 3.46 -22.10
CA PRO A 253 40.83 4.85 -22.12
C PRO A 253 40.46 5.59 -23.41
N ALA A 254 40.30 4.88 -24.54
CA ALA A 254 39.96 5.49 -25.81
C ALA A 254 38.48 5.87 -25.88
N GLN A 255 37.62 5.11 -25.20
CA GLN A 255 36.18 5.39 -25.09
C GLN A 255 35.78 6.10 -23.80
N HIS A 256 36.73 6.29 -22.86
CA HIS A 256 36.48 6.80 -21.52
C HIS A 256 35.42 5.98 -20.76
N SER A 257 35.41 4.65 -20.94
CA SER A 257 34.44 3.75 -20.35
C SER A 257 35.06 2.78 -19.34
N PHE A 258 34.22 2.30 -18.43
CA PHE A 258 34.55 1.27 -17.45
C PHE A 258 33.47 0.19 -17.51
N ASP A 259 33.89 -1.07 -17.64
CA ASP A 259 33.00 -2.22 -17.67
C ASP A 259 32.99 -2.90 -16.30
N PHE A 260 31.79 -3.24 -15.83
CA PHE A 260 31.54 -3.93 -14.58
C PHE A 260 30.70 -5.18 -14.84
N ALA A 261 30.79 -6.17 -13.95
CA ALA A 261 29.82 -7.27 -13.92
C ALA A 261 29.00 -7.21 -12.64
N ALA A 262 27.67 -7.33 -12.79
CA ALA A 262 26.80 -7.53 -11.66
C ALA A 262 27.04 -8.93 -11.07
N PRO A 263 27.16 -9.07 -9.73
CA PRO A 263 27.42 -10.36 -9.10
C PRO A 263 26.17 -11.27 -9.03
N GLY A 264 25.06 -10.86 -9.64
CA GLY A 264 23.76 -11.54 -9.62
C GLY A 264 22.66 -10.71 -10.27
N ARG A 265 21.44 -11.26 -10.33
CA ARG A 265 20.24 -10.65 -10.92
C ARG A 265 19.52 -9.71 -9.95
N TYR A 266 20.25 -8.78 -9.35
CA TYR A 266 19.70 -7.81 -8.41
C TYR A 266 18.81 -6.77 -9.13
N PRO A 267 17.68 -6.33 -8.55
CA PRO A 267 16.89 -5.22 -9.07
C PRO A 267 17.59 -3.88 -8.83
N VAL A 268 18.63 -3.57 -9.60
CA VAL A 268 19.39 -2.34 -9.50
C VAL A 268 18.47 -1.17 -9.85
N ALA A 269 18.27 -0.24 -8.91
CA ALA A 269 17.45 0.95 -9.10
C ALA A 269 18.23 2.26 -8.95
N GLN A 270 19.44 2.21 -8.37
CA GLN A 270 20.31 3.37 -8.19
C GLN A 270 21.77 2.99 -8.40
N LEU A 271 22.56 3.98 -8.81
CA LEU A 271 24.00 3.87 -9.00
C LEU A 271 24.67 5.01 -8.26
N ASP A 272 25.70 4.70 -7.49
CA ASP A 272 26.54 5.70 -6.85
C ASP A 272 27.96 5.61 -7.41
N ILE A 273 28.53 6.75 -7.81
CA ILE A 273 29.87 6.82 -8.38
C ILE A 273 30.80 7.46 -7.35
N ALA A 274 31.75 6.67 -6.87
CA ALA A 274 32.84 7.16 -6.04
C ALA A 274 33.91 7.78 -6.94
N LEU A 275 34.17 9.07 -6.76
CA LEU A 275 35.19 9.80 -7.53
C LEU A 275 36.37 10.17 -6.64
N PRO A 276 37.62 10.16 -7.16
CA PRO A 276 38.77 10.58 -6.39
C PRO A 276 38.85 12.12 -6.29
N GLY A 277 39.32 12.61 -5.14
CA GLY A 277 39.65 14.02 -4.91
C GLY A 277 38.53 15.00 -5.22
N ASN A 278 38.90 16.14 -5.79
CA ASN A 278 37.97 17.14 -6.31
C ASN A 278 37.73 16.87 -7.80
N SER A 279 36.54 16.39 -8.13
CA SER A 279 36.20 15.96 -9.49
C SER A 279 34.73 16.23 -9.81
N ALA A 280 34.46 16.50 -11.08
CA ALA A 280 33.12 16.62 -11.64
C ALA A 280 33.17 16.04 -13.06
N ILE A 281 32.45 14.95 -13.28
CA ILE A 281 32.49 14.18 -14.53
C ILE A 281 31.06 13.90 -14.98
N GLU A 282 30.80 14.03 -16.28
CA GLU A 282 29.54 13.60 -16.89
C GLU A 282 29.59 12.10 -17.16
N TRP A 283 28.60 11.38 -16.66
CA TRP A 283 28.47 9.94 -16.77
C TRP A 283 27.22 9.56 -17.55
N ARG A 284 27.32 8.42 -18.24
CA ARG A 284 26.18 7.66 -18.77
C ARG A 284 26.36 6.22 -18.33
N VAL A 285 25.27 5.55 -17.99
CA VAL A 285 25.29 4.12 -17.68
C VAL A 285 24.50 3.36 -18.70
N GLN A 286 25.10 2.26 -19.14
CA GLN A 286 24.48 1.26 -19.98
C GLN A 286 24.61 -0.11 -19.32
N SER A 287 23.68 -1.02 -19.59
CA SER A 287 23.79 -2.44 -19.23
C SER A 287 23.37 -3.33 -20.38
N ARG A 288 23.74 -4.61 -20.31
CA ARG A 288 23.39 -5.65 -21.28
C ARG A 288 23.35 -7.00 -20.58
N ASP A 289 22.40 -7.83 -20.97
CA ASP A 289 22.15 -9.14 -20.33
C ASP A 289 23.22 -10.20 -20.65
N SER A 290 23.97 -10.01 -21.74
CA SER A 290 25.06 -10.89 -22.14
C SER A 290 26.10 -10.14 -22.96
N ALA A 291 27.28 -10.74 -23.14
CA ALA A 291 28.37 -10.15 -23.91
C ALA A 291 28.02 -9.92 -25.40
N GLU A 292 27.06 -10.66 -25.94
CA GLU A 292 26.60 -10.54 -27.33
C GLU A 292 25.42 -9.57 -27.48
N ALA A 293 24.72 -9.25 -26.39
CA ALA A 293 23.61 -8.32 -26.41
C ALA A 293 24.09 -6.87 -26.62
N PRO A 294 23.30 -6.04 -27.33
CA PRO A 294 23.60 -4.62 -27.44
C PRO A 294 23.45 -3.93 -26.08
N TRP A 295 24.32 -2.94 -25.84
CA TRP A 295 24.21 -2.05 -24.69
C TRP A 295 22.91 -1.25 -24.73
N GLN A 296 22.28 -1.10 -23.57
CA GLN A 296 21.05 -0.33 -23.39
C GLN A 296 21.30 0.82 -22.42
N ASP A 297 20.92 2.03 -22.79
CA ASP A 297 20.98 3.19 -21.89
C ASP A 297 20.06 2.98 -20.68
N ARG A 298 20.61 3.21 -19.48
CA ARG A 298 19.90 3.08 -18.20
C ARG A 298 19.74 4.42 -17.49
N ALA A 299 20.75 5.26 -17.55
CA ALA A 299 20.73 6.62 -17.00
C ALA A 299 21.75 7.52 -17.67
N GLY A 300 21.51 8.82 -17.54
CA GLY A 300 22.40 9.88 -18.02
C GLY A 300 22.05 10.46 -19.38
N PRO A 301 22.82 11.45 -19.85
CA PRO A 301 23.99 12.01 -19.18
C PRO A 301 23.65 12.72 -17.85
N TRP A 302 24.48 12.57 -16.82
CA TRP A 302 24.39 13.34 -15.57
C TRP A 302 25.79 13.65 -15.01
N VAL A 303 25.92 14.74 -14.26
CA VAL A 303 27.20 15.10 -13.61
C VAL A 303 27.25 14.50 -12.22
N ALA A 304 28.23 13.63 -11.97
CA ALA A 304 28.62 13.22 -10.63
C ALA A 304 29.81 14.07 -10.19
N TYR A 305 29.80 14.52 -8.93
CA TYR A 305 30.90 15.32 -8.38
C TYR A 305 31.27 14.90 -6.97
N GLN A 306 32.52 15.18 -6.60
CA GLN A 306 33.03 15.12 -5.24
C GLN A 306 33.93 16.33 -4.98
N VAL A 307 33.75 16.98 -3.83
CA VAL A 307 34.55 18.11 -3.37
C VAL A 307 34.94 17.90 -1.90
N GLY A 308 36.22 18.12 -1.60
CA GLY A 308 36.81 17.71 -0.33
C GLY A 308 36.91 16.20 -0.22
N ALA A 309 37.46 15.69 0.88
CA ALA A 309 37.56 14.25 1.14
C ALA A 309 36.16 13.64 1.47
N GLY A 310 35.21 13.73 0.53
CA GLY A 310 33.82 13.27 0.68
C GLY A 310 32.88 14.24 1.40
N ALA A 311 33.31 15.47 1.69
CA ALA A 311 32.50 16.45 2.44
C ALA A 311 31.27 16.95 1.68
N SER A 312 31.33 16.97 0.35
CA SER A 312 30.20 17.27 -0.53
C SER A 312 30.30 16.43 -1.79
N ARG A 313 29.28 15.64 -2.10
CA ARG A 313 29.22 14.79 -3.30
C ARG A 313 27.80 14.73 -3.87
N SER A 314 27.69 14.39 -5.14
CA SER A 314 26.39 14.15 -5.79
C SER A 314 25.64 13.00 -5.10
N PRO A 315 24.30 13.06 -5.01
CA PRO A 315 23.50 11.92 -4.56
C PRO A 315 23.61 10.77 -5.58
N PRO A 316 23.26 9.53 -5.18
CA PRO A 316 23.15 8.42 -6.12
C PRO A 316 22.17 8.73 -7.25
N GLN A 317 22.51 8.27 -8.45
CA GLN A 317 21.71 8.42 -9.65
C GLN A 317 20.64 7.33 -9.71
N ALA A 318 19.35 7.72 -9.70
CA ALA A 318 18.26 6.78 -9.92
C ALA A 318 18.17 6.35 -11.39
N LEU A 319 17.81 5.09 -11.60
CA LEU A 319 17.43 4.56 -12.91
C LEU A 319 15.94 4.82 -13.15
N ALA A 320 15.54 4.89 -14.43
CA ALA A 320 14.12 5.09 -14.79
C ALA A 320 13.20 3.95 -14.30
N ARG A 321 13.75 2.75 -14.16
CA ARG A 321 13.12 1.56 -13.58
C ARG A 321 14.20 0.62 -13.05
N PRO A 322 13.89 -0.25 -12.08
CA PRO A 322 14.81 -1.30 -11.67
C PRO A 322 15.15 -2.24 -12.84
N VAL A 323 16.43 -2.61 -12.99
CA VAL A 323 16.93 -3.53 -14.02
C VAL A 323 17.74 -4.67 -13.39
N ARG A 324 17.82 -5.83 -14.07
CA ARG A 324 18.50 -7.05 -13.61
C ARG A 324 19.42 -7.66 -14.68
N ASP A 325 19.61 -6.96 -15.78
CA ASP A 325 20.39 -7.44 -16.92
C ASP A 325 21.89 -7.29 -16.69
#